data_AF-A0A9J6D8J8-F1
#
_entry.id   AF-A0A9J6D8J8-F1
#
_cell.length_a   1.000
_cell.length_b   1.000
_cell.length_c   1.000
_cell.angle_alpha   90.00
_cell.angle_beta   90.00
_cell.angle_gamma   90.00
#
_symmetry.space_group_name_H-M   'P 1'
#
loop_
_entity.id
_entity.type
_entity.pdbx_description
1 polymer ?
#
loop_
_entity_poly.entity_id
_entity_poly.type
_entity_poly.pdbx_seq_one_letter_code
_entity_poly.pdbx_strand_id
1 'polypeptide(L)'
;MAKDLNLPPSTFNGIIAKRAEREENVVLFSPKAKQARGAKCRTLYETLLTWFRQARTAGINFDGTILHEKAMEVADRLGITKFAASNGWIDRFRKRHSIA
;
A
#
# COMPACT_ATOMS: atom_id res chain seq x y z
N MET A 1 25.88 -2.78 -18.16
CA MET A 1 24.68 -2.74 -17.30
C MET A 1 24.08 -1.34 -17.13
N ALA A 2 24.74 -0.35 -16.52
CA ALA A 2 24.13 1.00 -16.37
C ALA A 2 24.03 1.78 -17.71
N LYS A 3 25.03 1.63 -18.59
CA LYS A 3 25.05 2.24 -19.94
C LYS A 3 23.95 1.70 -20.85
N ASP A 4 23.64 0.40 -20.74
CA ASP A 4 22.62 -0.27 -21.57
C ASP A 4 21.20 0.20 -21.24
N LEU A 5 21.00 0.80 -20.06
CA LEU A 5 19.73 1.36 -19.61
C LEU A 5 19.67 2.89 -19.78
N ASN A 6 20.72 3.54 -20.33
CA ASN A 6 20.85 5.00 -20.41
C ASN A 6 20.62 5.71 -19.05
N LEU A 7 21.11 5.11 -17.95
CA LEU A 7 20.96 5.67 -16.60
C LEU A 7 22.29 6.19 -16.04
N PRO A 8 22.30 7.35 -15.35
CA PRO A 8 23.46 7.78 -14.58
C PRO A 8 23.88 6.71 -13.55
N PRO A 9 25.19 6.49 -13.33
CA PRO A 9 25.67 5.49 -12.37
C PRO A 9 25.11 5.68 -10.95
N SER A 10 24.93 6.93 -10.51
CA SER A 10 24.31 7.27 -9.21
C SER A 10 22.86 6.80 -9.12
N THR A 11 22.09 6.97 -10.18
CA THR A 11 20.70 6.49 -10.28
C THR A 11 20.65 4.97 -10.28
N PHE A 12 21.50 4.31 -11.07
CA PHE A 12 21.58 2.85 -11.13
C PHE A 12 21.91 2.25 -9.76
N ASN A 13 22.95 2.76 -9.09
CA ASN A 13 23.35 2.30 -7.76
C ASN A 13 22.24 2.52 -6.72
N GLY A 14 21.52 3.65 -6.80
CA GLY A 14 20.37 3.90 -5.94
C GLY A 14 19.19 2.95 -6.18
N ILE A 15 18.99 2.48 -7.42
CA ILE A 15 17.97 1.47 -7.75
C ILE A 15 18.37 0.12 -7.14
N ILE A 16 19.62 -0.30 -7.32
CA ILE A 16 20.13 -1.57 -6.77
C ILE A 16 20.07 -1.57 -5.24
N ALA A 17 20.54 -0.49 -4.60
CA ALA A 17 20.55 -0.37 -3.15
C ALA A 17 19.15 -0.47 -2.51
N LYS A 18 18.11 -0.02 -3.23
CA LYS A 18 16.71 -0.03 -2.77
C LYS A 18 15.86 -1.15 -3.39
N ARG A 19 16.48 -2.12 -4.07
CA ARG A 19 15.76 -3.14 -4.85
C ARG A 19 14.84 -3.99 -3.97
N ALA A 20 15.33 -4.49 -2.84
CA ALA A 20 14.55 -5.32 -1.92
C ALA A 20 13.32 -4.59 -1.37
N GLU A 21 13.49 -3.35 -0.89
CA GLU A 21 12.40 -2.50 -0.41
C GLU A 21 11.34 -2.26 -1.50
N ARG A 22 11.76 -2.09 -2.75
CA ARG A 22 10.85 -1.90 -3.88
C ARG A 22 10.05 -3.15 -4.20
N GLU A 23 10.68 -4.33 -4.20
CA GLU A 23 10.00 -5.61 -4.45
C GLU A 23 8.91 -5.88 -3.42
N GLU A 24 9.21 -5.65 -2.14
CA GLU A 24 8.25 -5.81 -1.05
C GLU A 24 7.10 -4.78 -1.16
N ASN A 25 7.40 -3.55 -1.56
CA ASN A 25 6.39 -2.51 -1.77
C ASN A 25 5.46 -2.80 -2.96
N VAL A 26 5.88 -3.57 -3.96
CA VAL A 26 5.01 -3.97 -5.09
C VAL A 26 3.88 -4.92 -4.63
N VAL A 27 4.07 -5.65 -3.53
CA VAL A 27 3.01 -6.51 -2.96
C VAL A 27 1.88 -5.68 -2.34
N LEU A 28 2.23 -4.50 -1.83
CA LEU A 28 1.33 -3.59 -1.11
C LEU A 28 0.75 -2.51 -2.01
N PHE A 29 1.55 -2.01 -2.94
CA PHE A 29 1.21 -0.92 -3.84
C PHE A 29 1.18 -1.42 -5.28
N SER A 30 0.41 -0.75 -6.14
CA SER A 30 0.35 -1.09 -7.55
C SER A 30 1.74 -1.12 -8.20
N PRO A 31 2.03 -2.06 -9.12
CA PRO A 31 3.28 -2.07 -9.90
C PRO A 31 3.51 -0.77 -10.70
N LYS A 32 2.45 -0.02 -11.00
CA LYS A 32 2.53 1.28 -11.69
C LYS A 32 2.91 2.44 -10.76
N ALA A 33 2.99 2.22 -9.44
CA ALA A 33 3.31 3.25 -8.47
C ALA A 33 4.78 3.64 -8.56
N LYS A 34 5.04 4.92 -8.85
CA LYS A 34 6.42 5.46 -8.92
C LYS A 34 7.03 5.74 -7.54
N GLN A 35 6.21 5.82 -6.49
CA GLN A 35 6.64 6.19 -5.13
C GLN A 35 5.80 5.46 -4.07
N ALA A 36 6.47 4.90 -3.06
CA ALA A 36 5.85 4.29 -1.89
C ALA A 36 5.44 5.35 -0.83
N ARG A 37 4.64 6.35 -1.23
CA ARG A 37 4.22 7.44 -0.31
C ARG A 37 3.47 6.97 0.94
N GLY A 38 2.96 5.73 0.94
CA GLY A 38 2.25 5.09 2.05
C GLY A 38 3.15 4.39 3.09
N ALA A 39 4.48 4.37 2.91
CA ALA A 39 5.39 3.63 3.78
C ALA A 39 5.31 4.01 5.28
N LYS A 40 4.87 5.23 5.61
CA LYS A 40 4.69 5.69 7.00
C LYS A 40 3.66 4.89 7.80
N CYS A 41 2.70 4.24 7.12
CA CYS A 41 1.68 3.41 7.74
C CYS A 41 1.66 2.03 7.07
N ARG A 42 2.85 1.51 6.75
CA ARG A 42 3.01 0.24 6.03
C ARG A 42 2.32 -0.92 6.76
N THR A 43 2.57 -1.06 8.05
CA THR A 43 2.00 -2.12 8.91
C THR A 43 0.47 -2.07 8.95
N LEU A 44 -0.12 -0.87 9.02
CA LEU A 44 -1.57 -0.69 8.93
C LEU A 44 -2.09 -1.16 7.56
N TYR A 45 -1.42 -0.75 6.49
CA TYR A 45 -1.81 -1.09 5.13
C TYR A 45 -1.71 -2.60 4.88
N GLU A 46 -0.64 -3.25 5.35
CA GLU A 46 -0.42 -4.70 5.31
C GLU A 46 -1.52 -5.47 6.05
N THR A 47 -1.81 -5.05 7.29
CA THR A 47 -2.83 -5.67 8.14
C THR A 47 -4.21 -5.57 7.47
N LEU A 48 -4.56 -4.37 6.99
CA LEU A 48 -5.85 -4.13 6.36
C LEU A 48 -5.98 -4.87 5.02
N LEU A 49 -4.92 -4.93 4.21
CA LEU A 49 -4.92 -5.67 2.96
C LEU A 49 -5.05 -7.17 3.18
N THR A 50 -4.41 -7.71 4.22
CA THR A 50 -4.51 -9.13 4.59
C THR A 50 -5.94 -9.47 5.01
N TRP A 51 -6.53 -8.67 5.90
CA TRP A 51 -7.92 -8.82 6.29
C TRP A 51 -8.87 -8.70 5.09
N PHE A 52 -8.64 -7.72 4.22
CA PHE A 52 -9.47 -7.52 3.02
C PHE A 52 -9.43 -8.74 2.09
N ARG A 53 -8.24 -9.33 1.86
CA ARG A 53 -8.10 -10.55 1.06
C ARG A 53 -8.88 -11.71 1.67
N GLN A 54 -8.80 -11.90 2.99
CA GLN A 54 -9.54 -12.96 3.69
C GLN A 54 -11.04 -12.79 3.54
N ALA A 55 -11.54 -11.58 3.77
CA ALA A 55 -12.96 -11.29 3.70
C ALA A 55 -13.52 -11.33 2.26
N ARG A 56 -12.70 -11.00 1.25
CA ARG A 56 -13.09 -11.20 -0.16
C ARG A 56 -13.21 -12.69 -0.50
N THR A 57 -12.31 -13.53 0.02
CA THR A 57 -12.44 -15.00 -0.12
C THR A 57 -13.69 -15.53 0.57
N ALA A 58 -14.14 -14.89 1.64
CA ALA A 58 -15.39 -15.20 2.32
C ALA A 58 -16.65 -14.67 1.61
N GLY A 59 -16.52 -13.97 0.48
CA GLY A 59 -17.65 -13.44 -0.30
C GLY A 59 -18.33 -12.22 0.31
N ILE A 60 -17.66 -11.50 1.22
CA ILE A 60 -18.23 -10.30 1.86
C ILE A 60 -18.18 -9.13 0.86
N ASN A 61 -19.34 -8.53 0.61
CA ASN A 61 -19.43 -7.28 -0.13
C ASN A 61 -19.01 -6.12 0.77
N PHE A 62 -18.07 -5.32 0.28
CA PHE A 62 -17.50 -4.21 1.03
C PHE A 62 -18.11 -2.89 0.62
N ASP A 63 -18.73 -2.20 1.57
CA ASP A 63 -18.99 -0.78 1.46
C ASP A 63 -17.78 0.03 2.00
N GLY A 64 -17.63 1.27 1.52
CA GLY A 64 -16.60 2.20 1.98
C GLY A 64 -16.65 2.44 3.49
N THR A 65 -17.84 2.34 4.09
CA THR A 65 -18.07 2.46 5.55
C THR A 65 -17.36 1.36 6.33
N ILE A 66 -17.48 0.09 5.90
CA ILE A 66 -16.84 -1.06 6.56
C ILE A 66 -15.31 -0.92 6.49
N LEU A 67 -14.80 -0.46 5.35
CA LEU A 67 -13.37 -0.23 5.17
C LEU A 67 -12.86 0.91 6.06
N HIS A 68 -13.66 1.98 6.24
CA HIS A 68 -13.34 3.07 7.15
C HIS A 68 -13.21 2.56 8.59
N GLU A 69 -14.25 1.90 9.11
CA GLU A 69 -14.28 1.38 10.48
C GLU A 69 -13.11 0.44 10.75
N LYS A 70 -12.85 -0.50 9.83
CA LYS A 70 -11.73 -1.43 9.99
C LYS A 70 -10.37 -0.73 9.96
N ALA A 71 -10.19 0.26 9.07
CA ALA A 71 -8.94 1.00 9.00
C ALA A 71 -8.68 1.80 10.28
N MET A 72 -9.72 2.38 10.87
CA MET A 72 -9.62 3.10 12.16
C MET A 72 -9.33 2.14 13.32
N GLU A 73 -10.00 1.00 13.37
CA GLU A 73 -9.76 -0.04 14.39
C GLU A 73 -8.31 -0.56 14.32
N VAL A 74 -7.81 -0.83 13.11
CA VAL A 74 -6.41 -1.25 12.91
C VAL A 74 -5.44 -0.13 13.29
N ALA A 75 -5.75 1.12 12.98
CA ALA A 75 -4.93 2.26 13.38
C ALA A 75 -4.82 2.39 14.90
N ASP A 76 -5.95 2.26 15.59
CA ASP A 76 -6.02 2.34 17.06
C ASP A 76 -5.20 1.22 17.71
N ARG A 77 -5.39 -0.04 17.25
CA ARG A 77 -4.62 -1.20 17.71
C ARG A 77 -3.11 -1.07 17.48
N LEU A 78 -2.71 -0.35 16.43
CA LEU A 78 -1.30 -0.08 16.12
C LEU A 78 -0.77 1.21 16.77
N GLY A 79 -1.59 1.93 17.53
CA GLY A 79 -1.22 3.20 18.18
C GLY A 79 -1.00 4.36 17.21
N ILE A 80 -1.56 4.30 15.99
CA ILE A 80 -1.38 5.32 14.95
C ILE A 80 -2.46 6.40 15.11
N THR A 81 -2.21 7.36 15.99
CA THR A 81 -3.18 8.43 16.34
C THR A 81 -3.39 9.48 15.25
N LYS A 82 -2.46 9.62 14.30
CA LYS A 82 -2.53 10.60 13.20
C LYS A 82 -3.13 10.04 11.90
N PHE A 83 -3.59 8.79 11.92
CA PHE A 83 -4.21 8.19 10.75
C PHE A 83 -5.65 8.65 10.62
N ALA A 84 -6.03 9.09 9.42
CA ALA A 84 -7.39 9.42 9.08
C ALA A 84 -7.79 8.62 7.83
N ALA A 85 -8.79 7.76 7.99
CA ALA A 85 -9.42 7.02 6.89
C ALA A 85 -10.31 7.94 6.03
N SER A 86 -9.81 9.11 5.62
CA SER A 86 -10.56 10.07 4.80
C SER A 86 -11.10 9.43 3.52
N ASN A 87 -12.19 9.99 2.97
CA ASN A 87 -12.79 9.52 1.72
C ASN A 87 -11.75 9.40 0.58
N GLY A 88 -10.83 10.37 0.48
CA GLY A 88 -9.75 10.32 -0.52
C GLY A 88 -8.72 9.20 -0.28
N TRP A 89 -8.51 8.77 0.97
CA TRP A 89 -7.68 7.61 1.28
C TRP A 89 -8.39 6.31 0.92
N ILE A 90 -9.68 6.19 1.27
CA ILE A 90 -10.54 5.05 0.94
C ILE A 90 -10.62 4.85 -0.58
N ASP A 91 -10.89 5.92 -1.35
CA ASP A 91 -10.95 5.87 -2.81
C ASP A 91 -9.64 5.39 -3.43
N ARG A 92 -8.50 5.85 -2.89
CA ARG A 92 -7.18 5.40 -3.35
C ARG A 92 -6.94 3.94 -3.01
N PHE A 93 -7.36 3.48 -1.82
CA PHE A 93 -7.27 2.08 -1.43
C PHE A 93 -8.10 1.19 -2.38
N ARG A 94 -9.37 1.58 -2.63
CA ARG A 94 -10.26 0.90 -3.57
C ARG A 94 -9.67 0.80 -4.97
N LYS A 95 -9.22 1.94 -5.53
CA LYS A 95 -8.60 1.99 -6.86
C LYS A 95 -7.32 1.14 -6.97
N ARG A 96 -6.52 1.07 -5.90
CA ARG A 96 -5.27 0.27 -5.91
C ARG A 96 -5.53 -1.23 -5.87
N HIS A 97 -6.58 -1.66 -5.18
CA HIS A 97 -6.90 -3.07 -5.00
C HIS A 97 -8.08 -3.54 -5.85
N SER A 98 -8.53 -2.72 -6.81
CA SER A 98 -9.64 -3.00 -7.73
C SER A 98 -10.92 -3.40 -6.98
N ILE A 99 -11.22 -2.66 -5.91
CA ILE A 99 -12.46 -2.79 -5.16
C ILE A 99 -13.51 -1.97 -5.92
N ALA A 100 -14.42 -2.66 -6.61
CA ALA A 100 -15.56 -2.04 -7.29
C ALA A 100 -16.50 -1.35 -6.29
#